data_AF-A0A950T6Q6-F1
#
_entry.id   AF-A0A950T6Q6-F1
#
_cell.length_a   1.000
_cell.length_b   1.000
_cell.length_c   1.000
_cell.angle_alpha   90.00
_cell.angle_beta   90.00
_cell.angle_gamma   90.00
#
_symmetry.space_group_name_H-M   'P 1'
#
loop_
_entity.id
_entity.type
_entity.pdbx_description
1 polymer ?
#
loop_
_entity_poly.entity_id
_entity_poly.type
_entity_poly.pdbx_seq_one_letter_code
_entity_poly.pdbx_strand_id
1 'polypeptide(L)'
;AGGWALLRDLRALGHDVHTSFDVVRLIRASHPDAVRLARQAGRVLGQAISDAVSFFNPSLVVIAGQLAHADDPLLAGIREVVYRRSAPLATRDLQITTSKLDNRAGVTGLALMLGDHIFAPHRIDQALAESAISDTAPVTK
;
A
#
# COMPACT_ATOMS: atom_id res chain seq x y z
N ALA A 1 -7.69 5.15 9.99
CA ALA A 1 -6.96 6.37 10.39
C ALA A 1 -5.99 6.75 9.28
N GLY A 2 -6.24 7.83 8.54
CA GLY A 2 -5.36 8.29 7.44
C GLY A 2 -4.36 9.35 7.89
N GLY A 3 -3.39 9.70 7.03
CA GLY A 3 -2.42 10.79 7.27
C GLY A 3 -3.04 12.12 7.67
N TRP A 4 -4.23 12.41 7.16
CA TRP A 4 -5.01 13.60 7.53
C TRP A 4 -5.47 13.58 9.00
N ALA A 5 -5.80 12.41 9.56
CA ALA A 5 -6.23 12.31 10.95
C ALA A 5 -5.08 12.64 11.92
N LEU A 6 -3.88 12.13 11.65
CA LEU A 6 -2.69 12.48 12.44
C LEU A 6 -2.34 13.96 12.31
N LEU A 7 -2.46 14.53 11.11
CA LEU A 7 -2.25 15.96 10.88
C LEU A 7 -3.23 16.81 11.69
N ARG A 8 -4.52 16.48 11.63
CA ARG A 8 -5.59 17.14 12.41
C ARG A 8 -5.30 17.06 13.91
N ASP A 9 -4.98 15.87 14.40
CA ASP A 9 -4.78 15.64 15.84
C ASP A 9 -3.51 16.35 16.35
N LEU A 10 -2.44 16.42 15.54
CA LEU A 10 -1.24 17.20 15.87
C LEU A 10 -1.49 18.70 15.87
N ARG A 11 -2.28 19.23 14.92
CA ARG A 11 -2.69 20.65 14.94
C ARG A 11 -3.53 20.99 16.16
N ALA A 12 -4.43 20.09 16.57
CA ALA A 12 -5.23 20.27 17.77
C ALA A 12 -4.37 20.33 19.05
N LEU A 13 -3.18 19.73 19.03
CA LEU A 13 -2.18 19.82 20.10
C LEU A 13 -1.27 21.07 20.00
N GLY A 14 -1.50 21.94 19.02
CA GLY A 14 -0.72 23.18 18.83
C GLY A 14 0.54 23.04 17.98
N HIS A 15 0.74 21.89 17.31
CA HIS A 15 1.89 21.70 16.43
C HIS A 15 1.67 22.37 15.08
N ASP A 16 2.70 23.07 14.59
CA ASP A 16 2.71 23.68 13.27
C ASP A 16 3.03 22.64 12.19
N VAL A 17 1.97 21.99 11.68
CA VAL A 17 2.08 20.94 10.67
C VAL A 17 1.11 21.20 9.52
N HIS A 18 1.60 21.18 8.28
CA HIS A 18 0.79 21.51 7.11
C HIS A 18 0.48 20.32 6.22
N THR A 19 1.39 19.35 6.19
CA THR A 19 1.36 18.23 5.26
C THR A 19 1.57 16.89 5.99
N SER A 20 1.26 15.78 5.32
CA SER A 20 1.64 14.45 5.82
C SER A 20 3.15 14.29 5.96
N PHE A 21 3.95 15.03 5.17
CA PHE A 21 5.41 15.04 5.30
C PHE A 21 5.85 15.65 6.63
N ASP A 22 5.17 16.69 7.12
CA ASP A 22 5.46 17.28 8.43
C ASP A 22 5.20 16.29 9.56
N VAL A 23 4.11 15.52 9.45
CA VAL A 23 3.78 14.45 10.41
C VAL A 23 4.88 13.39 10.40
N VAL A 24 5.29 12.91 9.23
CA VAL A 24 6.38 11.91 9.10
C VAL A 24 7.69 12.46 9.64
N ARG A 25 8.00 13.73 9.38
CA ARG A 25 9.18 14.43 9.92
C ARG A 25 9.18 14.45 11.45
N LEU A 26 8.06 14.80 12.08
CA LEU A 26 7.93 14.79 13.55
C LEU A 26 8.07 13.38 14.13
N ILE A 27 7.51 12.37 13.47
CA ILE A 27 7.64 10.96 13.91
C ILE A 27 9.12 10.53 13.85
N ARG A 28 9.82 10.82 12.75
CA ARG A 28 11.25 10.52 12.59
C ARG A 28 12.14 11.27 13.58
N ALA A 29 11.73 12.49 13.96
CA ALA A 29 12.38 13.26 15.02
C ALA A 29 12.06 12.76 16.44
N SER A 30 11.36 11.63 16.59
CA SER A 30 10.91 11.08 17.88
C SER A 30 10.08 12.06 18.72
N HIS A 31 9.32 12.95 18.09
CA HIS A 31 8.47 13.89 18.81
C HIS A 31 7.40 13.12 19.61
N PRO A 32 7.29 13.31 20.95
CA PRO A 32 6.47 12.45 21.81
C PRO A 32 5.01 12.34 21.38
N ASP A 33 4.40 13.47 21.01
CA ASP A 33 3.00 13.50 20.57
C ASP A 33 2.79 12.78 19.23
N ALA A 34 3.71 12.95 18.29
CA ALA A 34 3.62 12.34 16.97
C ALA A 34 3.81 10.83 17.05
N VAL A 35 4.79 10.36 17.84
CA VAL A 35 5.03 8.93 18.10
C VAL A 35 3.83 8.30 18.81
N ARG A 36 3.26 8.98 19.82
CA ARG A 36 2.08 8.48 20.55
C ARG A 36 0.87 8.35 19.64
N LEU A 37 0.57 9.39 18.85
CA LEU A 37 -0.55 9.38 17.91
C LEU A 37 -0.34 8.34 16.79
N ALA A 38 0.88 8.22 16.26
CA ALA A 38 1.22 7.20 15.27
C ALA A 38 1.03 5.77 15.81
N ARG A 39 1.48 5.48 17.05
CA ARG A 39 1.21 4.20 17.72
C ARG A 39 -0.27 3.94 17.90
N GLN A 40 -1.04 4.94 18.32
CA GLN A 40 -2.48 4.80 18.50
C GLN A 40 -3.19 4.52 17.16
N ALA A 41 -2.83 5.25 16.10
CA ALA A 41 -3.34 4.99 14.77
C ALA A 41 -2.97 3.57 14.30
N GLY A 42 -1.74 3.12 14.60
CA GLY A 42 -1.28 1.77 14.30
C GLY A 42 -2.12 0.70 14.99
N ARG A 43 -2.48 0.89 16.26
CA ARG A 43 -3.38 -0.04 16.97
C ARG A 43 -4.77 -0.10 16.36
N VAL A 44 -5.33 1.04 15.97
CA VAL A 44 -6.64 1.10 15.31
C VAL A 44 -6.60 0.37 13.96
N LEU A 45 -5.53 0.55 13.17
CA LEU A 45 -5.34 -0.18 11.92
C LEU A 45 -5.12 -1.68 12.16
N GLY A 46 -4.31 -2.02 13.17
CA GLY A 46 -4.03 -3.40 13.57
C GLY A 46 -5.31 -4.17 13.90
N GLN A 47 -6.33 -3.51 14.44
CA GLN A 47 -7.62 -4.15 14.68
C GLN A 47 -8.28 -4.65 13.40
N ALA A 48 -8.42 -3.78 12.40
CA ALA A 48 -9.02 -4.15 11.13
C ALA A 48 -8.17 -5.19 10.39
N ILE A 49 -6.84 -5.11 10.52
CA ILE A 49 -5.92 -6.09 9.94
C ILE A 49 -6.08 -7.44 10.63
N SER A 50 -6.22 -7.51 11.96
CA SER A 50 -6.49 -8.76 12.67
C SER A 50 -7.74 -9.45 12.15
N ASP A 51 -8.83 -8.71 11.97
CA ASP A 51 -10.09 -9.26 11.49
C ASP A 51 -9.93 -9.82 10.06
N ALA A 52 -9.22 -9.09 9.19
CA ALA A 52 -8.88 -9.57 7.85
C ALA A 52 -7.96 -10.80 7.85
N VAL A 53 -6.95 -10.83 8.74
CA VAL A 53 -6.04 -11.97 8.88
C VAL A 53 -6.80 -13.22 9.34
N SER A 54 -7.69 -13.07 10.33
CA SER A 54 -8.50 -14.17 10.83
C SER A 54 -9.45 -14.74 9.79
N PHE A 55 -9.95 -13.90 8.87
CA PHE A 55 -10.88 -14.34 7.83
C PHE A 55 -10.18 -14.91 6.59
N PHE A 56 -9.15 -14.22 6.08
CA PHE A 56 -8.50 -14.56 4.82
C PHE A 56 -7.23 -15.42 4.96
N ASN A 57 -6.65 -15.50 6.16
CA ASN A 57 -5.37 -16.17 6.43
C ASN A 57 -4.25 -15.85 5.40
N PRO A 58 -3.95 -14.56 5.14
CA PRO A 58 -2.96 -14.18 4.15
C PRO A 58 -1.54 -14.50 4.63
N SER A 59 -0.64 -14.81 3.71
CA SER A 59 0.80 -14.93 4.00
C SER A 59 1.53 -13.58 4.03
N LEU A 60 0.95 -12.53 3.44
CA LEU A 60 1.59 -11.21 3.33
C LEU A 60 0.57 -10.07 3.44
N VAL A 61 0.90 -9.10 4.29
CA VAL A 61 0.23 -7.80 4.39
C VAL A 61 1.24 -6.71 4.09
N VAL A 62 0.96 -5.91 3.05
CA VAL A 62 1.82 -4.79 2.64
C VAL A 62 1.17 -3.47 3.02
N ILE A 63 1.86 -2.67 3.82
CA ILE A 63 1.44 -1.33 4.21
C ILE A 63 2.05 -0.32 3.23
N ALA A 64 1.20 0.43 2.54
CA ALA A 64 1.61 1.44 1.55
C ALA A 64 1.21 2.86 1.97
N GLY A 65 1.87 3.85 1.36
CA GLY A 65 1.58 5.27 1.53
C GLY A 65 2.61 6.02 2.40
N GLN A 66 2.44 7.34 2.45
CA GLN A 66 3.43 8.25 3.03
C GLN A 66 3.71 7.98 4.52
N LEU A 67 2.72 7.54 5.29
CA LEU A 67 2.91 7.17 6.70
C LEU A 67 3.65 5.85 6.90
N ALA A 68 3.71 4.98 5.90
CA ALA A 68 4.48 3.75 5.96
C ALA A 68 5.99 4.02 6.06
N HIS A 69 6.44 5.23 5.67
CA HIS A 69 7.83 5.68 5.74
C HIS A 69 8.25 6.21 7.12
N ALA A 70 7.32 6.28 8.07
CA ALA A 70 7.56 6.76 9.42
C ALA A 70 8.13 5.65 10.32
N ASP A 71 9.05 4.84 9.77
CA ASP A 71 9.53 3.56 10.29
C ASP A 71 9.58 3.53 11.83
N ASP A 72 8.75 2.63 12.37
CA ASP A 72 8.65 2.11 13.73
C ASP A 72 7.33 2.34 14.48
N PRO A 73 6.86 3.56 14.79
CA PRO A 73 5.76 3.71 15.73
C PRO A 73 4.42 3.17 15.22
N LEU A 74 4.12 3.41 13.94
CA LEU A 74 2.88 2.95 13.31
C LEU A 74 2.88 1.42 13.14
N LEU A 75 3.96 0.87 12.57
CA LEU A 75 4.10 -0.58 12.36
C LEU A 75 4.15 -1.35 13.68
N ALA A 76 4.81 -0.79 14.70
CA ALA A 76 4.80 -1.38 16.03
C ALA A 76 3.37 -1.48 16.59
N GLY A 77 2.56 -0.42 16.47
CA GLY A 77 1.16 -0.44 16.90
C GLY A 77 0.32 -1.46 16.12
N ILE A 78 0.59 -1.64 14.83
CA ILE A 78 -0.09 -2.66 14.00
C ILE A 78 0.30 -4.06 14.49
N ARG A 79 1.60 -4.36 14.53
CA ARG A 79 2.12 -5.68 14.96
C ARG A 79 1.68 -6.04 16.36
N GLU A 80 1.67 -5.05 17.27
CA GLU A 80 1.19 -5.20 18.64
C GLU A 80 -0.22 -5.79 18.71
N VAL A 81 -1.15 -5.30 17.87
CA VAL A 81 -2.55 -5.76 17.88
C VAL A 81 -2.71 -7.06 17.11
N VAL A 82 -2.07 -7.17 15.93
CA VAL A 82 -2.17 -8.37 15.09
C VAL A 82 -1.67 -9.60 15.82
N TYR A 83 -0.49 -9.53 16.42
CA TYR A 83 0.07 -10.68 17.15
C TYR A 83 -0.64 -10.99 18.47
N ARG A 84 -1.38 -10.03 19.04
CA ARG A 84 -2.18 -10.26 20.26
C ARG A 84 -3.53 -10.91 19.96
N ARG A 85 -4.18 -10.53 18.86
CA ARG A 85 -5.56 -10.95 18.55
C ARG A 85 -5.65 -12.12 17.58
N SER A 86 -4.64 -12.34 16.76
CA SER A 86 -4.64 -13.45 15.80
C SER A 86 -4.16 -14.74 16.46
N ALA A 87 -4.87 -15.84 16.22
CA ALA A 87 -4.53 -17.16 16.77
C ALA A 87 -3.13 -17.61 16.29
N PRO A 88 -2.32 -18.29 17.13
CA PRO A 88 -0.93 -18.63 16.82
C PRO A 88 -0.71 -19.40 15.51
N LEU A 89 -1.73 -20.12 15.04
CA LEU A 89 -1.69 -20.90 13.79
C LEU A 89 -1.86 -20.05 12.53
N ALA A 90 -2.54 -18.90 12.59
CA ALA A 90 -2.77 -18.01 11.44
C ALA A 90 -1.63 -16.99 11.23
N THR A 91 -0.81 -16.75 12.24
CA THR A 91 0.30 -15.78 12.18
C THR A 91 1.67 -16.42 11.93
N ARG A 92 1.76 -17.74 11.83
CA ARG A 92 3.07 -18.45 11.74
C ARG A 92 3.87 -18.02 10.50
N ASP A 93 3.18 -17.76 9.39
CA ASP A 93 3.79 -17.35 8.11
C ASP A 93 3.39 -15.92 7.69
N LEU A 94 2.65 -15.19 8.54
CA LEU A 94 2.19 -13.84 8.21
C LEU A 94 3.34 -12.84 8.25
N GLN A 95 3.67 -12.27 7.09
CA GLN A 95 4.61 -11.17 6.99
C GLN A 95 3.88 -9.83 6.90
N ILE A 96 4.26 -8.86 7.76
CA ILE A 96 3.78 -7.47 7.69
C ILE A 96 4.95 -6.57 7.32
N THR A 97 4.92 -6.08 6.09
CA THR A 97 6.00 -5.28 5.49
C THR A 97 5.50 -3.97 4.91
N THR A 98 6.41 -3.07 4.56
CA THR A 98 6.12 -1.83 3.84
C THR A 98 6.33 -2.01 2.34
N SER A 99 5.58 -1.24 1.55
CA SER A 99 5.75 -1.26 0.09
C SER A 99 7.13 -0.73 -0.31
N LYS A 100 7.87 -1.51 -1.10
CA LYS A 100 9.16 -1.10 -1.69
C LYS A 100 9.02 -0.21 -2.92
N LEU A 101 7.81 -0.13 -3.48
CA LEU A 101 7.52 0.64 -4.69
C LEU A 101 7.23 2.11 -4.40
N ASP A 102 6.98 2.47 -3.13
CA ASP A 102 6.69 3.84 -2.67
C ASP A 102 5.71 4.56 -3.64
N ASN A 103 6.03 5.77 -4.09
CA ASN A 103 5.23 6.58 -5.00
C ASN A 103 5.07 5.98 -6.40
N ARG A 104 5.85 4.96 -6.76
CA ARG A 104 5.75 4.29 -8.06
C ARG A 104 4.72 3.18 -8.08
N ALA A 105 4.23 2.72 -6.92
CA ALA A 105 3.31 1.58 -6.85
C ALA A 105 2.08 1.74 -7.76
N GLY A 106 1.49 2.93 -7.79
CA GLY A 106 0.34 3.22 -8.65
C GLY A 106 0.68 3.17 -10.14
N VAL A 107 1.74 3.85 -10.56
CA VAL A 107 2.16 3.89 -11.97
C VAL A 107 2.62 2.51 -12.45
N THR A 108 3.35 1.77 -11.62
CA THR A 108 3.78 0.40 -11.93
C THR A 108 2.58 -0.54 -12.06
N GLY A 109 1.60 -0.45 -11.14
CA GLY A 109 0.38 -1.24 -11.24
C GLY A 109 -0.39 -0.95 -12.53
N LEU A 110 -0.55 0.34 -12.87
CA LEU A 110 -1.20 0.75 -14.13
C LEU A 110 -0.45 0.25 -15.36
N ALA A 111 0.87 0.34 -15.39
CA ALA A 111 1.68 -0.15 -16.50
C ALA A 111 1.53 -1.67 -16.70
N LEU A 112 1.51 -2.44 -15.61
CA LEU A 112 1.29 -3.89 -15.65
C LEU A 112 -0.13 -4.21 -16.13
N MET A 113 -1.16 -3.56 -15.56
CA MET A 113 -2.55 -3.76 -15.99
C MET A 113 -2.75 -3.42 -17.46
N LEU A 114 -2.13 -2.34 -17.94
CA LEU A 114 -2.18 -1.96 -19.35
C LEU A 114 -1.45 -2.98 -20.22
N GLY A 115 -0.28 -3.46 -19.77
CA GLY A 115 0.45 -4.54 -20.43
C GLY A 115 -0.42 -5.79 -20.61
N ASP A 116 -1.01 -6.28 -19.52
CA ASP A 116 -1.91 -7.44 -19.55
C ASP A 116 -3.10 -7.22 -20.49
N HIS A 117 -3.62 -5.99 -20.56
CA HIS A 117 -4.74 -5.64 -21.43
C HIS A 117 -4.36 -5.55 -22.91
N ILE A 118 -3.18 -4.98 -23.23
CA ILE A 118 -2.68 -4.85 -24.61
C ILE A 118 -2.27 -6.23 -25.14
N PHE A 119 -1.57 -7.02 -24.33
CA PHE A 119 -1.05 -8.34 -24.69
C PHE A 119 -2.02 -9.48 -24.34
N ALA A 120 -3.30 -9.18 -24.16
CA ALA A 120 -4.31 -10.23 -23.98
C ALA A 120 -4.38 -11.10 -25.24
N PRO A 121 -4.51 -12.44 -25.14
CA PRO A 121 -4.43 -13.35 -26.29
C PRO A 121 -5.33 -12.94 -27.47
N HIS A 122 -6.59 -12.60 -27.19
CA HIS A 122 -7.54 -12.15 -28.22
C HIS A 122 -7.13 -10.87 -28.97
N ARG A 123 -6.39 -9.96 -28.30
CA ARG A 123 -5.86 -8.72 -28.92
C ARG A 123 -4.70 -9.03 -29.85
N ILE A 124 -3.85 -9.97 -29.46
CA ILE A 124 -2.74 -10.43 -30.28
C ILE A 124 -3.29 -11.15 -31.52
N ASP A 125 -4.26 -12.04 -31.35
CA ASP A 125 -4.90 -12.77 -32.44
C ASP A 125 -5.55 -11.80 -33.46
N GLN A 126 -6.24 -10.76 -32.99
CA GLN A 126 -6.81 -9.72 -33.84
C GLN A 126 -5.73 -8.92 -34.59
N ALA A 127 -4.69 -8.48 -33.90
CA ALA A 127 -3.60 -7.72 -34.53
C ALA A 127 -2.85 -8.55 -35.59
N LEU A 128 -2.64 -9.85 -35.34
CA LEU A 128 -2.05 -10.78 -36.31
C LEU A 128 -2.97 -10.95 -37.53
N ALA A 129 -4.28 -11.11 -37.31
CA ALA A 129 -5.25 -11.21 -38.41
C ALA A 129 -5.30 -9.92 -39.27
N GLU A 130 -5.33 -8.74 -38.65
CA GLU A 130 -5.32 -7.44 -39.34
C GLU A 130 -4.02 -7.22 -40.13
N SER A 131 -2.87 -7.59 -39.57
CA SER A 131 -1.57 -7.48 -40.25
C SER A 131 -1.42 -8.45 -41.43
N ALA A 132 -1.98 -9.67 -41.34
CA ALA A 132 -2.01 -10.63 -42.44
C ALA A 132 -2.91 -10.18 -43.60
N ILE A 133 -3.97 -9.43 -43.31
CA ILE A 133 -4.85 -8.81 -44.33
C ILE A 133 -4.12 -7.64 -45.03
N SER A 134 -3.25 -6.92 -44.32
CA SER A 134 -2.46 -5.83 -44.92
C SER A 134 -1.33 -6.32 -45.84
N ASP A 135 -0.78 -7.52 -45.59
CA ASP A 135 0.35 -8.08 -46.37
C ASP A 135 -0.10 -8.76 -47.69
N THR A 136 -1.41 -8.87 -47.92
CA THR A 136 -2.02 -9.47 -49.14
C THR A 136 -2.57 -8.45 -50.13
N ALA A 137 -2.33 -7.15 -49.92
CA ALA A 137 -2.68 -6.13 -50.91
C ALA A 137 -1.87 -6.35 -52.21
N PRO A 138 -2.53 -6.47 -53.39
CA PRO A 138 -1.85 -6.83 -54.62
C PRO A 138 -0.89 -5.71 -55.05
N VAL A 139 0.39 -6.03 -55.19
CA VAL A 139 1.35 -5.21 -55.92
C VAL A 139 0.85 -5.12 -57.35
N THR A 140 0.14 -4.03 -57.66
CA THR A 140 -0.34 -3.74 -59.01
C THR A 140 0.84 -3.20 -59.80
N LYS A 141 1.39 -4.02 -60.69
CA LYS A 141 2.13 -3.59 -61.88
C LYS A 141 1.76 -4.49 -63.05
#